data_AF-A0A2M8HLH6-F1
#
_entry.id   AF-A0A2M8HLH6-F1
#
_cell.length_a   1.000
_cell.length_b   1.000
_cell.length_c   1.000
_cell.angle_alpha   90.00
_cell.angle_beta   90.00
_cell.angle_gamma   90.00
#
_symmetry.space_group_name_H-M   'P 1'
#
loop_
_entity.id
_entity.type
_entity.pdbx_description
1 polymer ?
#
loop_
_entity_poly.entity_id
_entity_poly.type
_entity_poly.pdbx_seq_one_letter_code
_entity_poly.pdbx_strand_id
1 'polypeptide(L)'
;MKTLYIRILCCLYLCLLISCSTRLVPKEKSKEFNDSISDRIYILKEEIKSANNEILKKGTFVKLYIESTPSLLKVKCIPANESREYAIGRMAIYKINDDYEKRELNFDEIESIIAEKFDIYDPSKKPKRK
;
A
#
# COMPACT_ATOMS: atom_id res chain seq x y z
N MET A 1 32.41 -41.52 2.67
CA MET A 1 31.31 -41.31 1.70
C MET A 1 29.95 -41.05 2.34
N LYS A 2 29.51 -41.80 3.36
CA LYS A 2 28.18 -41.63 4.01
C LYS A 2 27.92 -40.24 4.62
N THR A 3 28.94 -39.63 5.23
CA THR A 3 28.86 -38.28 5.83
C THR A 3 28.73 -37.15 4.81
N LEU A 4 29.22 -37.35 3.58
CA LEU A 4 29.07 -36.39 2.48
C LEU A 4 27.62 -36.38 1.98
N TYR A 5 27.01 -37.57 1.86
CA TYR A 5 25.62 -37.74 1.43
C TYR A 5 24.63 -37.11 2.42
N ILE A 6 24.86 -37.30 3.73
CA ILE A 6 24.05 -36.70 4.79
C ILE A 6 24.14 -35.17 4.75
N ARG A 7 25.33 -34.62 4.52
CA ARG A 7 25.53 -33.16 4.41
C ARG A 7 24.82 -32.57 3.19
N ILE A 8 24.87 -33.26 2.05
CA ILE A 8 24.16 -32.85 0.82
C ILE A 8 22.64 -32.90 1.03
N LEU A 9 22.14 -33.98 1.65
CA LEU A 9 20.71 -34.14 1.94
C LEU A 9 20.19 -33.07 2.92
N CYS A 10 20.95 -32.77 3.98
CA CYS A 10 20.62 -31.66 4.89
C CYS A 10 20.64 -30.30 4.19
N CYS A 11 21.58 -30.06 3.27
CA CYS A 11 21.65 -28.81 2.52
C CYS A 11 20.45 -28.66 1.56
N LEU A 12 20.07 -29.74 0.87
CA LEU A 12 18.89 -29.77 0.01
C LEU A 12 17.59 -29.54 0.79
N TYR A 13 17.48 -30.13 1.99
CA TYR A 13 16.35 -29.91 2.88
C TYR A 13 16.29 -28.48 3.42
N LEU A 14 17.45 -27.88 3.73
CA LEU A 14 17.52 -26.46 4.12
C LEU A 14 17.09 -25.52 2.99
N CYS A 15 17.44 -25.83 1.74
CA CYS A 15 17.02 -25.04 0.59
C CYS A 15 15.50 -25.06 0.37
N LEU A 16 14.82 -26.17 0.68
CA LEU A 16 13.35 -26.28 0.61
C LEU A 16 12.62 -25.42 1.66
N LEU A 17 13.30 -25.00 2.73
CA LEU A 17 12.75 -24.13 3.76
C LEU A 17 12.92 -22.63 3.46
N ILE A 18 13.63 -22.27 2.39
CA ILE A 18 13.77 -20.87 1.95
C ILE A 18 12.50 -20.47 1.20
N SER A 19 11.44 -20.22 1.94
CA SER A 19 10.24 -19.59 1.40
C SER A 19 10.55 -18.12 1.14
N CYS A 20 10.87 -17.78 -0.11
CA CYS A 20 10.87 -16.38 -0.55
C CYS A 20 9.45 -15.82 -0.37
N SER A 21 9.28 -14.87 0.54
CA SER A 21 8.00 -14.19 0.72
C SER A 21 7.76 -13.23 -0.45
N THR A 22 6.79 -13.57 -1.29
CA THR A 22 6.34 -12.71 -2.38
C THR A 22 5.50 -11.56 -1.81
N ARG A 23 5.76 -10.33 -2.27
CA ARG A 23 4.96 -9.16 -1.89
C ARG A 23 3.71 -9.09 -2.76
N LEU A 24 2.59 -8.63 -2.20
CA LEU A 24 1.40 -8.28 -2.99
C LEU A 24 1.73 -7.29 -4.11
N VAL A 25 2.62 -6.34 -3.85
CA VAL A 25 3.13 -5.41 -4.85
C VAL A 25 4.66 -5.44 -4.79
N PRO A 26 5.35 -5.86 -5.87
CA PRO A 26 6.79 -5.76 -5.99
C PRO A 26 7.31 -4.36 -5.64
N LYS A 27 8.52 -4.28 -5.09
CA LYS A 27 9.08 -3.01 -4.61
C LYS A 27 9.18 -1.98 -5.74
N GLU A 28 9.58 -2.41 -6.92
CA GLU A 28 9.74 -1.60 -8.12
C GLU A 28 8.39 -1.03 -8.56
N LYS A 29 7.38 -1.90 -8.67
CA LYS A 29 5.99 -1.52 -8.99
C LYS A 29 5.40 -0.56 -7.95
N SER A 30 5.68 -0.79 -6.66
CA SER A 30 5.19 0.11 -5.60
C SER A 30 5.80 1.51 -5.69
N LYS A 31 7.05 1.61 -6.15
CA LYS A 31 7.71 2.90 -6.38
C LYS A 31 7.08 3.59 -7.58
N GLU A 32 6.96 2.89 -8.70
CA GLU A 32 6.33 3.40 -9.92
C GLU A 32 4.90 3.89 -9.65
N PHE A 33 4.11 3.12 -8.89
CA PHE A 33 2.77 3.52 -8.50
C PHE A 33 2.79 4.81 -7.68
N ASN A 34 3.64 4.89 -6.65
CA ASN A 34 3.77 6.09 -5.82
C ASN A 34 4.20 7.32 -6.62
N ASP A 35 5.09 7.16 -7.60
CA ASP A 35 5.51 8.23 -8.50
C ASP A 35 4.33 8.67 -9.39
N SER A 36 3.46 7.76 -9.83
CA SER A 36 2.28 8.08 -10.64
C SER A 36 1.16 8.80 -9.88
N ILE A 37 1.09 8.63 -8.56
CA ILE A 37 0.05 9.21 -7.70
C ILE A 37 0.54 10.37 -6.83
N SER A 38 1.85 10.70 -6.83
CA SER A 38 2.45 11.70 -5.94
C SER A 38 1.81 13.08 -6.06
N ASP A 39 1.40 13.44 -7.28
CA ASP A 39 0.87 14.75 -7.63
C ASP A 39 -0.66 14.78 -7.56
N ARG A 40 -1.31 13.62 -7.37
CA ARG A 40 -2.76 13.50 -7.29
C ARG A 40 -3.24 13.85 -5.89
N ILE A 41 -4.34 14.60 -5.82
CA ILE A 41 -5.05 14.89 -4.57
C ILE A 41 -6.32 14.05 -4.54
N TYR A 42 -6.62 13.51 -3.37
CA TYR A 42 -7.79 12.69 -3.12
C TYR A 42 -8.65 13.31 -2.02
N ILE A 43 -9.92 12.94 -1.99
CA ILE A 43 -10.89 13.34 -0.97
C ILE A 43 -11.30 12.09 -0.20
N LEU A 44 -11.26 12.14 1.13
CA LEU A 44 -11.79 11.06 1.98
C LEU A 44 -13.31 10.94 1.83
N LYS A 45 -13.80 9.71 1.55
CA LYS A 45 -15.24 9.38 1.54
C LYS A 45 -15.82 9.15 2.92
N GLU A 46 -14.99 8.69 3.85
CA GLU A 46 -15.33 8.32 5.21
C GLU A 46 -14.38 8.97 6.22
N GLU A 47 -14.70 8.88 7.51
CA GLU A 47 -13.81 9.33 8.57
C GLU A 47 -12.77 8.25 8.88
N ILE A 48 -11.49 8.61 9.00
CA ILE A 48 -10.42 7.69 9.41
C ILE A 48 -9.97 8.05 10.81
N LYS A 49 -10.12 7.10 11.73
CA LYS A 49 -9.59 7.19 13.09
C LYS A 49 -8.20 6.56 13.12
N SER A 50 -7.19 7.37 13.39
CA SER A 50 -5.83 6.89 13.58
C SER A 50 -5.65 6.32 14.99
N ALA A 51 -4.65 5.44 15.16
CA ALA A 51 -4.31 4.85 16.46
C ALA A 51 -3.94 5.90 17.52
N ASN A 52 -3.51 7.09 17.10
CA ASN A 52 -3.09 8.19 17.98
C ASN A 52 -4.25 9.12 18.40
N ASN A 53 -5.51 8.67 18.35
CA ASN A 53 -6.72 9.48 18.58
C ASN A 53 -6.92 10.68 17.64
N GLU A 54 -6.10 10.81 16.60
CA GLU A 54 -6.31 11.79 15.55
C GLU A 54 -7.38 11.30 14.57
N ILE A 55 -8.35 12.19 14.29
CA ILE A 55 -9.47 11.90 13.42
C ILE A 55 -9.31 12.69 12.12
N LEU A 56 -9.24 11.97 11.01
CA LEU A 56 -9.32 12.53 9.67
C LEU A 56 -10.77 12.56 9.22
N LYS A 57 -11.35 13.76 9.15
CA LYS A 57 -12.76 13.94 8.80
C LYS A 57 -13.00 13.60 7.33
N LYS A 58 -14.20 13.11 7.04
CA LYS A 58 -14.73 13.01 5.67
C LYS A 58 -14.59 14.35 4.94
N GLY A 59 -14.25 14.30 3.66
CA GLY A 59 -14.06 15.49 2.82
C GLY A 59 -12.67 16.14 2.92
N THR A 60 -11.79 15.61 3.78
CA THR A 60 -10.41 16.10 3.87
C THR A 60 -9.64 15.79 2.58
N PHE A 61 -8.94 16.80 2.06
CA PHE A 61 -8.01 16.63 0.94
C PHE A 61 -6.72 15.98 1.42
N VAL A 62 -6.34 14.88 0.77
CA VAL A 62 -5.16 14.09 1.13
C VAL A 62 -4.35 13.70 -0.09
N LYS A 63 -3.07 13.49 0.13
CA LYS A 63 -2.18 12.75 -0.76
C LYS A 63 -2.08 11.31 -0.26
N LEU A 64 -1.92 10.38 -1.18
CA LEU A 64 -1.81 8.96 -0.84
C LEU A 64 -0.36 8.49 -0.99
N TYR A 65 -0.01 7.50 -0.18
CA TYR A 65 1.27 6.82 -0.26
C TYR A 65 1.08 5.34 0.03
N ILE A 66 1.60 4.50 -0.86
CA ILE A 66 1.53 3.05 -0.73
C ILE A 66 2.84 2.50 -0.19
N GLU A 67 2.73 1.63 0.79
CA GLU A 67 3.83 0.85 1.32
C GLU A 67 3.49 -0.63 1.24
N SER A 68 4.25 -1.39 0.45
CA SER A 68 4.10 -2.85 0.37
C SER A 68 5.26 -3.56 1.05
N THR A 69 4.92 -4.43 2.01
CA THR A 69 5.84 -5.33 2.68
C THR A 69 5.54 -6.79 2.27
N PRO A 70 6.40 -7.75 2.62
CA PRO A 70 6.13 -9.16 2.35
C PRO A 70 4.90 -9.74 3.04
N SER A 71 4.29 -9.01 3.98
CA SER A 71 3.11 -9.48 4.72
C SER A 71 1.85 -8.69 4.40
N LEU A 72 1.98 -7.44 3.94
CA LEU A 72 0.84 -6.55 3.80
C LEU A 72 1.07 -5.40 2.81
N LEU A 73 -0.03 -4.90 2.28
CA LEU A 73 -0.12 -3.65 1.54
C LEU A 73 -0.78 -2.59 2.43
N LYS A 74 -0.15 -1.44 2.60
CA LYS A 74 -0.68 -0.29 3.32
C LYS A 74 -0.90 0.87 2.37
N VAL A 75 -2.06 1.50 2.47
CA VAL A 75 -2.30 2.83 1.90
C VAL A 75 -2.37 3.82 3.05
N LYS A 76 -1.42 4.75 3.07
CA LYS A 76 -1.37 5.87 4.01
C LYS A 76 -1.93 7.12 3.34
N CYS A 77 -2.68 7.90 4.09
CA CYS A 77 -3.15 9.22 3.67
C CYS A 77 -2.46 10.31 4.49
N ILE A 78 -2.04 11.36 3.81
CA ILE A 78 -1.36 12.54 4.37
C ILE A 78 -2.21 13.75 3.99
N PRO A 79 -2.58 14.64 4.93
CA PRO A 79 -3.26 15.90 4.60
C PRO A 79 -2.52 16.66 3.50
N ALA A 80 -3.24 17.17 2.49
CA ALA A 80 -2.62 17.79 1.32
C ALA A 80 -1.80 19.06 1.62
N ASN A 81 -2.05 19.69 2.78
CA ASN A 81 -1.33 20.84 3.31
C ASN A 81 -0.01 20.50 4.02
N GLU A 82 0.25 19.22 4.30
CA GLU A 82 1.47 18.78 4.99
C GLU A 82 2.46 18.17 3.99
N SER A 83 3.76 18.39 4.24
CA SER A 83 4.82 17.72 3.46
C SER A 83 5.01 16.29 3.94
N ARG A 84 5.24 15.37 3.00
CA ARG A 84 5.45 13.94 3.27
C ARG A 84 6.60 13.67 4.25
N GLU A 85 7.62 14.51 4.25
CA GLU A 85 8.80 14.35 5.12
C GLU A 85 8.49 14.59 6.60
N TYR A 86 7.48 15.42 6.88
CA TYR A 86 7.11 15.85 8.23
C TYR A 86 5.76 15.29 8.68
N ALA A 87 4.93 14.82 7.75
CA ALA A 87 3.60 14.31 8.03
C ALA A 87 3.62 12.86 8.49
N ILE A 88 2.94 12.58 9.59
CA ILE A 88 2.67 11.21 10.02
C ILE A 88 1.53 10.67 9.15
N GLY A 89 1.89 9.89 8.14
CA GLY A 89 0.91 9.24 7.25
C GLY A 89 -0.04 8.34 8.03
N ARG A 90 -1.34 8.65 7.99
CA ARG A 90 -2.39 7.91 8.70
C ARG A 90 -2.81 6.71 7.87
N MET A 91 -2.94 5.54 8.50
CA MET A 91 -3.29 4.31 7.79
C MET A 91 -4.77 4.30 7.43
N ALA A 92 -5.07 4.22 6.13
CA ALA A 92 -6.43 4.24 5.61
C ALA A 92 -6.93 2.86 5.17
N ILE A 93 -6.03 2.10 4.55
CA ILE A 93 -6.29 0.76 4.03
C ILE A 93 -5.11 -0.12 4.40
N TYR A 94 -5.41 -1.33 4.82
CA TYR A 94 -4.45 -2.42 4.93
C TYR A 94 -5.05 -3.66 4.27
N LYS A 95 -4.22 -4.39 3.51
CA LYS A 95 -4.56 -5.69 2.92
C LYS A 95 -3.47 -6.69 3.29
N ILE A 96 -3.86 -7.88 3.73
CA ILE A 96 -2.92 -8.92 4.18
C ILE A 96 -2.58 -9.79 2.96
N ASN A 97 -1.29 -10.11 2.76
CA ASN A 97 -0.88 -10.87 1.57
C ASN A 97 -1.51 -12.27 1.50
N ASP A 98 -1.77 -12.89 2.64
CA ASP A 98 -2.35 -14.23 2.73
C ASP A 98 -3.81 -14.28 2.23
N ASP A 99 -4.55 -13.16 2.30
CA ASP A 99 -5.93 -13.06 1.77
C ASP A 99 -5.98 -13.11 0.23
N TYR A 100 -4.82 -13.04 -0.43
CA TYR A 100 -4.67 -12.95 -1.89
C TYR A 100 -3.91 -14.16 -2.46
N GLU A 101 -3.80 -15.27 -1.72
CA GLU A 101 -3.15 -16.50 -2.18
C GLU A 101 -1.72 -16.27 -2.73
N LYS A 102 -1.01 -15.28 -2.19
CA LYS A 102 0.34 -14.86 -2.62
C LYS A 102 0.43 -14.39 -4.08
N ARG A 103 -0.70 -14.00 -4.71
CA ARG A 103 -0.72 -13.37 -6.04
C ARG A 103 -0.27 -11.92 -5.96
N GLU A 104 0.25 -11.41 -7.07
CA GLU A 104 0.52 -9.99 -7.22
C GLU A 104 -0.76 -9.22 -7.60
N LEU A 105 -0.88 -8.00 -7.09
CA LEU A 105 -1.89 -7.04 -7.53
C LEU A 105 -1.34 -6.20 -8.69
N ASN A 106 -2.19 -5.96 -9.68
CA ASN A 106 -1.90 -5.00 -10.74
C ASN A 106 -2.31 -3.57 -10.33
N PHE A 107 -2.02 -2.58 -11.18
CA PHE A 107 -2.31 -1.17 -10.87
C PHE A 107 -3.81 -0.90 -10.79
N ASP A 108 -4.61 -1.48 -11.69
CA ASP A 108 -6.06 -1.28 -11.75
C ASP A 108 -6.76 -1.80 -10.49
N GLU A 109 -6.31 -2.92 -9.94
CA GLU A 109 -6.80 -3.49 -8.68
C GLU A 109 -6.47 -2.58 -7.50
N ILE A 110 -5.26 -2.01 -7.47
CA ILE A 110 -4.85 -1.06 -6.44
C ILE A 110 -5.69 0.22 -6.53
N GLU A 111 -5.89 0.76 -7.73
CA GLU A 111 -6.73 1.94 -7.94
C GLU A 111 -8.19 1.67 -7.53
N SER A 112 -8.70 0.47 -7.79
CA SER A 112 -10.03 0.04 -7.35
C SER A 112 -10.14 0.02 -5.81
N ILE A 113 -9.13 -0.53 -5.13
CA ILE A 113 -9.05 -0.53 -3.65
C ILE A 113 -9.01 0.91 -3.10
N ILE A 114 -8.27 1.81 -3.75
CA ILE A 114 -8.23 3.23 -3.36
C ILE A 114 -9.61 3.88 -3.57
N ALA A 115 -10.25 3.61 -4.70
CA ALA A 115 -11.54 4.20 -5.07
C ALA A 115 -12.67 3.82 -4.09
N GLU A 116 -12.55 2.73 -3.33
CA GLU A 116 -13.49 2.39 -2.25
C GLU A 116 -13.56 3.48 -1.18
N LYS A 117 -12.41 4.06 -0.81
CA LYS A 117 -12.29 5.02 0.31
C LYS A 117 -12.04 6.47 -0.10
N PHE A 118 -11.61 6.68 -1.34
CA PHE A 118 -11.15 7.96 -1.83
C PHE A 118 -11.82 8.34 -3.15
N ASP A 119 -12.06 9.63 -3.33
CA ASP A 119 -12.39 10.22 -4.64
C ASP A 119 -11.21 11.03 -5.16
N ILE A 120 -10.93 10.95 -6.46
CA ILE A 120 -9.90 11.79 -7.09
C ILE A 120 -10.42 13.23 -7.12
N TYR A 121 -9.66 14.17 -6.57
CA TYR A 121 -9.92 15.59 -6.70
C TYR A 121 -9.47 16.06 -8.09
N ASP A 122 -10.45 16.40 -8.92
CA ASP A 122 -10.20 17.01 -10.21
C ASP A 122 -10.50 18.52 -10.13
N PRO A 123 -9.47 19.40 -10.19
CA PRO A 123 -9.68 20.85 -10.13
C PRO A 123 -10.49 21.39 -11.31
N SER A 124 -10.61 20.64 -12.42
CA SER A 124 -11.42 21.01 -13.59
C SER A 124 -12.92 20.77 -13.37
N LYS A 125 -13.31 19.93 -12.40
CA LYS A 125 -14.70 19.63 -12.03
C LYS A 125 -15.27 20.57 -10.97
N LYS A 126 -14.69 21.76 -10.76
CA LYS A 126 -15.31 22.77 -9.87
C LYS A 126 -16.74 23.04 -10.36
N PRO A 127 -17.78 22.83 -9.53
CA PRO A 127 -19.11 23.28 -9.91
C PRO A 127 -19.04 24.78 -10.13
N LYS A 128 -19.43 25.25 -11.32
CA LYS A 128 -19.66 26.68 -11.56
C LYS A 128 -20.63 27.12 -10.46
N ARG A 129 -20.16 27.98 -9.53
CA ARG A 129 -21.05 28.71 -8.63
C ARG A 129 -22.05 29.44 -9.54
N LYS A 130 -23.31 29.00 -9.50
CA LYS A 130 -24.45 29.78 -10.00
C LYS A 130 -24.79 30.82 -8.94
#